data_AF-A0A0G0KYS0-F1
#
_entry.id   AF-A0A0G0KYS0-F1
#
_cell.length_a   1.000
_cell.length_b   1.000
_cell.length_c   1.000
_cell.angle_alpha   90.00
_cell.angle_beta   90.00
_cell.angle_gamma   90.00
#
_symmetry.space_group_name_H-M   'P 1'
#
loop_
_entity.id
_entity.type
_entity.pdbx_description
1 polymer ?
#
loop_
_entity_poly.entity_id
_entity_poly.type
_entity_poly.pdbx_seq_one_letter_code
_entity_poly.pdbx_strand_id
1 'polypeptide(L)' 'MDEEVNVVEKMSGGKIFLLIWFLSIAVMYFLASRPGNPLVLPGDIYTRKGMNKIYLPVGSSLYLAIILYILFKFFFKI' A
#
# COMPACT_ATOMS: atom_id res chain seq x y z
N MET A 1 14.53 7.80 23.68
CA MET A 1 13.23 7.19 23.33
C MET A 1 12.15 8.25 23.06
N ASP A 2 12.38 9.52 23.42
CA ASP A 2 11.41 10.62 23.24
C ASP A 2 11.51 11.39 21.90
N GLU A 3 12.59 11.20 21.14
CA GLU A 3 12.77 11.87 19.85
C GLU A 3 11.96 11.25 18.70
N GLU A 4 11.81 9.92 18.65
CA GLU A 4 11.05 9.26 17.57
C GLU A 4 9.56 9.59 17.61
N VAL A 5 8.99 9.77 18.81
CA VAL A 5 7.58 10.13 19.01
C VAL A 5 7.30 11.54 18.45
N ASN A 6 8.24 12.47 18.61
CA ASN A 6 8.12 13.85 18.11
C ASN A 6 8.08 13.95 16.58
N VAL A 7 8.70 13.00 15.85
CA VAL A 7 8.70 13.02 14.37
C VAL A 7 7.32 12.64 13.82
N VAL A 8 6.64 11.70 14.48
CA VAL A 8 5.30 11.24 14.08
C VAL A 8 4.25 12.33 14.29
N GLU A 9 4.30 13.06 15.42
CA GLU A 9 3.38 14.19 15.67
C GLU A 9 3.51 15.32 14.64
N LYS A 10 4.70 15.51 14.06
CA LYS A 10 4.96 16.59 13.09
C LYS A 10 4.60 16.23 11.64
N MET A 11 4.35 14.96 11.33
CA MET A 11 3.96 14.54 10.00
C MET A 11 2.46 14.72 9.78
N SER A 12 2.10 15.61 8.85
CA SER A 12 0.72 15.73 8.37
C SER A 12 0.15 14.37 7.98
N GLY A 13 -1.11 14.10 8.34
CA GLY A 13 -1.80 12.84 8.05
C GLY A 13 -1.73 12.42 6.57
N GLY A 14 -1.69 13.38 5.64
CA GLY A 14 -1.49 13.10 4.22
C GLY A 14 -0.12 12.48 3.88
N LYS A 15 0.95 12.89 4.58
CA LYS A 15 2.29 12.31 4.41
C LYS A 15 2.34 10.87 4.93
N ILE A 16 1.70 10.61 6.06
CA ILE A 16 1.57 9.26 6.63
C ILE A 16 0.81 8.35 5.66
N PHE A 17 -0.30 8.84 5.11
CA PHE A 17 -1.08 8.09 4.12
C PHE A 17 -0.24 7.75 2.88
N LEU A 18 0.48 8.72 2.32
CA LEU A 18 1.35 8.50 1.16
C LEU A 18 2.44 7.47 1.44
N LEU A 19 3.07 7.54 2.62
CA LEU A 19 4.08 6.56 3.04
C LEU A 19 3.50 5.15 3.09
N ILE A 20 2.35 4.99 3.74
CA ILE A 20 1.63 3.71 3.83
C ILE A 20 1.25 3.21 2.43
N TRP A 21 0.85 4.10 1.53
CA TRP A 21 0.50 3.74 0.16
C TRP A 21 1.70 3.25 -0.65
N PHE A 22 2.84 3.95 -0.60
CA PHE A 22 4.08 3.47 -1.23
C PHE A 22 4.50 2.10 -0.68
N LEU A 23 4.41 1.90 0.63
CA LEU A 23 4.69 0.61 1.26
C LEU A 23 3.74 -0.48 0.74
N SER A 24 2.45 -0.14 0.60
CA SER A 24 1.42 -1.04 0.08
C SER A 24 1.66 -1.43 -1.37
N ILE A 25 2.15 -0.51 -2.22
CA ILE A 25 2.57 -0.82 -3.60
C ILE A 25 3.68 -1.88 -3.59
N ALA A 26 4.71 -1.67 -2.78
CA ALA A 26 5.85 -2.59 -2.68
C ALA A 26 5.41 -4.00 -2.23
N VAL A 27 4.53 -4.08 -1.21
CA VAL A 27 3.97 -5.34 -0.72
C VAL A 27 3.15 -6.04 -1.80
N MET A 28 2.25 -5.33 -2.49
CA MET A 28 1.42 -5.94 -3.53
C MET A 28 2.23 -6.38 -4.76
N TYR A 29 3.26 -5.62 -5.12
CA TYR A 29 4.17 -5.99 -6.21
C TYR A 29 4.96 -7.25 -5.88
N PHE A 30 5.48 -7.35 -4.64
CA PHE A 30 6.15 -8.55 -4.15
C PHE A 30 5.22 -9.77 -4.04
N LEU A 31 3.95 -9.57 -3.67
CA LEU A 31 2.96 -10.65 -3.69
C LEU A 31 2.70 -11.15 -5.11
N ALA A 32 2.60 -10.24 -6.08
CA ALA A 32 2.36 -10.57 -7.49
C ALA A 32 3.56 -11.17 -8.23
N SER A 33 4.77 -11.03 -7.68
CA SER A 33 5.95 -11.71 -8.21
C SER A 33 5.95 -13.21 -7.92
N ARG A 34 5.16 -13.68 -6.94
CA ARG A 34 5.00 -15.11 -6.64
C ARG A 34 4.25 -15.86 -7.75
N PRO A 35 4.47 -17.18 -7.91
CA PRO A 35 3.75 -17.99 -8.89
C PRO A 35 2.25 -18.05 -8.55
N GLY A 36 1.41 -17.74 -9.54
CA GLY A 36 -0.04 -17.63 -9.40
C GLY A 36 -0.61 -16.44 -10.17
N ASN A 37 -1.93 -16.34 -10.22
CA ASN A 37 -2.59 -15.12 -10.68
C ASN A 37 -2.56 -14.09 -9.53
N PRO A 38 -2.15 -12.84 -9.80
CA PRO A 38 -2.24 -11.81 -8.77
C PRO A 38 -3.70 -11.56 -8.38
N LEU A 39 -3.92 -11.09 -7.15
CA LEU A 39 -5.20 -10.52 -6.77
C LEU A 39 -5.39 -9.22 -7.57
N VAL A 40 -6.41 -9.16 -8.40
CA VAL A 40 -6.71 -7.98 -9.23
C VAL A 40 -8.01 -7.37 -8.73
N LEU A 41 -7.93 -6.12 -8.28
CA LEU A 41 -9.07 -5.33 -7.83
C LEU A 41 -9.37 -4.19 -8.81
N PRO A 42 -10.57 -3.60 -8.77
CA PRO A 42 -10.90 -2.44 -9.59
C PRO A 42 -9.88 -1.31 -9.37
N GLY A 43 -9.31 -0.79 -10.47
CA GLY A 43 -8.24 0.22 -10.44
C GLY A 43 -6.84 -0.36 -10.62
N ASP A 44 -6.66 -1.68 -10.59
CA ASP A 44 -5.41 -2.31 -11.00
C ASP A 44 -5.27 -2.37 -12.52
N ILE A 45 -4.04 -2.26 -13.00
CA ILE A 45 -3.72 -2.51 -14.41
C ILE A 45 -3.12 -3.91 -14.47
N TYR A 46 -3.91 -4.85 -14.99
CA TYR A 46 -3.46 -6.21 -15.23
C TYR A 46 -3.67 -6.56 -16.69
N THR A 47 -2.59 -6.97 -17.36
CA THR A 47 -2.66 -7.55 -18.70
C THR A 47 -1.79 -8.79 -18.80
N ARG A 48 -2.35 -9.84 -19.40
CA ARG A 48 -1.68 -11.11 -19.63
C ARG A 48 -1.73 -11.42 -21.12
N LYS A 49 -0.58 -11.50 -21.77
CA LYS A 49 -0.44 -11.89 -23.18
C LYS A 49 0.57 -13.03 -23.30
N GLY A 50 0.07 -14.25 -23.44
CA GLY A 50 0.90 -15.47 -23.46
C GLY A 50 1.67 -15.65 -22.15
N MET A 51 3.01 -15.67 -22.24
CA MET A 51 3.92 -15.77 -21.10
C MET A 51 4.21 -14.42 -20.42
N ASN A 52 3.94 -13.30 -21.10
CA ASN A 52 4.20 -11.97 -20.54
C ASN A 52 3.05 -11.55 -19.64
N LYS A 53 3.37 -11.25 -18.37
CA LYS A 53 2.45 -10.65 -17.39
C LYS A 53 2.91 -9.23 -17.08
N ILE A 54 2.02 -8.25 -17.21
CA ILE A 54 2.22 -6.90 -16.69
C ILE A 54 1.15 -6.68 -15.64
N TYR A 55 1.58 -6.37 -14.42
CA TYR A 55 0.70 -6.12 -13.30
C TYR A 55 1.19 -4.88 -12.55
N LEU A 56 0.31 -3.88 -12.45
CA LEU A 56 0.51 -2.68 -11.64
C LEU A 56 -0.60 -2.65 -10.57
N PRO A 57 -0.27 -2.93 -9.30
CA PRO A 57 -1.23 -3.03 -8.20
C PRO A 57 -1.71 -1.66 -7.68
N VAL A 58 -2.13 -0.75 -8.56
CA VAL A 58 -2.46 0.64 -8.16
C VAL A 58 -3.73 0.69 -7.30
N GLY A 59 -4.80 0.02 -7.71
CA GLY A 59 -6.06 -0.02 -6.95
C GLY A 59 -5.91 -0.86 -5.69
N SER A 60 -5.39 -2.07 -5.84
CA SER A 60 -5.09 -3.01 -4.76
C SER A 60 -4.24 -2.40 -3.63
N SER A 61 -3.18 -1.68 -3.98
CA SER A 61 -2.36 -0.97 -2.99
C SER A 61 -3.09 0.19 -2.33
N LEU A 62 -3.99 0.88 -3.05
CA LEU A 62 -4.81 1.94 -2.48
C LEU A 62 -5.81 1.40 -1.45
N TYR A 63 -6.49 0.29 -1.75
CA TYR A 63 -7.38 -0.36 -0.77
C TYR A 63 -6.62 -0.78 0.48
N LEU A 64 -5.46 -1.43 0.31
CA LEU A 64 -4.60 -1.82 1.42
C LEU A 64 -4.16 -0.60 2.24
N ALA A 65 -3.76 0.49 1.57
CA ALA A 65 -3.33 1.71 2.23
C ALA A 65 -4.45 2.38 3.03
N ILE A 66 -5.68 2.41 2.52
CA ILE A 66 -6.85 2.92 3.24
C ILE A 66 -7.09 2.12 4.52
N ILE A 67 -7.09 0.79 4.43
CA ILE A 67 -7.29 -0.09 5.59
C ILE A 67 -6.18 0.15 6.62
N LEU A 68 -4.92 0.13 6.19
CA LEU A 68 -3.77 0.34 7.09
C LEU A 68 -3.77 1.73 7.70
N TYR A 69 -4.15 2.78 6.95
CA TYR A 69 -4.24 4.14 7.47
C TYR A 69 -5.36 4.29 8.51
N ILE A 70 -6.52 3.67 8.28
CA ILE A 70 -7.62 3.66 9.27
C ILE A 70 -7.18 2.93 10.54
N LEU A 71 -6.53 1.77 10.40
CA LEU A 71 -5.99 1.02 11.54
C LEU A 71 -4.94 1.83 12.29
N PHE A 72 -4.00 2.45 11.57
CA PHE A 72 -2.98 3.31 12.15
C PHE A 72 -3.63 4.47 12.92
N LYS A 73 -4.60 5.16 12.32
CA LYS A 73 -5.34 6.23 12.98
C LYS A 73 -6.04 5.74 14.26
N PHE A 74 -6.68 4.58 14.20
CA PHE A 74 -7.38 3.99 15.34
C PHE A 74 -6.43 3.61 16.49
N PHE A 75 -5.30 2.96 16.20
CA PHE A 75 -4.34 2.52 17.23
C PHE A 75 -3.56 3.68 17.84
N PHE A 76 -3.19 4.68 17.04
CA PHE A 76 -2.36 5.80 17.48
C PHE A 76 -3.16 7.03 17.92
N LYS A 77 -4.51 7.00 17.84
CA LYS A 77 -5.42 8.11 18.19
C LYS A 77 -5.03 9.47 17.56
N ILE A 78 -4.47 9.42 16.37
CA ILE A 78 -4.23 10.60 15.50
C ILE A 78 -5.55 10.95 14.78
#